data_AF-A0A202DR44-F1
#
_entry.id   AF-A0A202DR44-F1
#
_cell.length_a   1.000
_cell.length_b   1.000
_cell.length_c   1.000
_cell.angle_alpha   90.00
_cell.angle_beta   90.00
_cell.angle_gamma   90.00
#
_symmetry.space_group_name_H-M   'P 1'
#
loop_
_entity.id
_entity.type
_entity.pdbx_description
1 polymer ?
#
loop_
_entity_poly.entity_id
_entity_poly.type
_entity_poly.pdbx_seq_one_letter_code
_entity_poly.pdbx_strand_id
1 'polypeptide(L)'
;MRQIDGKYKTSGDITKLDGTPIPEDEPLILFRGQDKLLPETLEKYNELCKNAGSPQEQLDKLAQQIEKIKQWQAAHPDRLKTPD
;
A
#
# COMPACT_ATOMS: atom_id res chain seq x y z
N MET A 1 14.11 -5.69 15.44
CA MET A 1 12.75 -5.48 14.90
C MET A 1 12.71 -4.10 14.31
N ARG A 2 12.51 -3.98 13.00
CA ARG A 2 12.45 -2.71 12.29
C ARG A 2 11.03 -2.13 12.39
N GLN A 3 10.92 -0.85 12.71
CA GLN A 3 9.64 -0.14 12.72
C GLN A 3 9.25 0.24 11.28
N ILE A 4 7.97 0.05 10.92
CA ILE A 4 7.43 0.44 9.60
C ILE A 4 6.87 1.86 9.70
N ASP A 5 6.00 2.08 10.68
CA ASP A 5 5.39 3.38 10.99
C ASP A 5 5.17 3.50 12.51
N GLY A 6 4.41 4.50 12.98
CA GLY A 6 4.13 4.70 14.41
C GLY A 6 3.44 3.52 15.13
N LYS A 7 2.88 2.54 14.39
CA LYS A 7 2.02 1.46 14.93
C LYS A 7 2.55 0.06 14.63
N TYR A 8 3.24 -0.14 13.50
CA TYR A 8 3.63 -1.47 13.01
C TYR A 8 5.14 -1.66 12.95
N LYS A 9 5.58 -2.91 13.17
CA LYS A 9 6.98 -3.34 13.11
C LYS A 9 7.11 -4.72 12.45
N THR A 10 8.27 -5.02 11.92
CA THR A 10 8.65 -6.31 11.32
C THR A 10 9.87 -6.92 12.02
N SER A 11 9.98 -8.24 12.02
CA SER A 11 11.14 -8.97 12.53
C SER A 11 12.25 -9.15 11.50
N GLY A 12 11.98 -8.92 10.21
CA GLY A 12 12.95 -9.03 9.12
C GLY A 12 13.01 -7.78 8.24
N ASP A 13 13.85 -7.83 7.22
CA ASP A 13 14.06 -6.71 6.29
C ASP A 13 12.88 -6.54 5.33
N ILE A 14 12.66 -5.30 4.90
CA ILE A 14 11.76 -4.98 3.80
C ILE A 14 12.62 -4.76 2.58
N THR A 15 12.48 -5.65 1.60
CA THR A 15 13.27 -5.66 0.37
C THR A 15 12.38 -5.48 -0.85
N LYS A 16 12.94 -4.87 -1.89
CA LYS A 16 12.38 -4.93 -3.24
C LYS A 16 12.44 -6.38 -3.74
N LEU A 17 11.69 -6.67 -4.80
CA LEU A 17 11.67 -8.01 -5.41
C LEU A 17 13.05 -8.50 -5.89
N ASP A 18 13.96 -7.58 -6.20
CA ASP A 18 15.34 -7.87 -6.57
C ASP A 18 16.27 -8.13 -5.37
N GLY A 19 15.74 -8.09 -4.15
CA GLY A 19 16.49 -8.29 -2.90
C GLY A 19 17.11 -7.03 -2.33
N THR A 20 17.02 -5.87 -3.02
CA THR A 20 17.55 -4.60 -2.51
C THR A 20 16.78 -4.17 -1.26
N PRO A 21 17.42 -4.01 -0.10
CA PRO A 21 16.76 -3.54 1.11
C PRO A 21 16.34 -2.08 0.97
N ILE A 22 15.20 -1.72 1.56
CA ILE A 22 14.82 -0.32 1.75
C ILE A 22 15.69 0.25 2.88
N PRO A 23 16.32 1.43 2.73
CA PRO A 23 17.09 2.08 3.78
C PRO A 23 16.30 2.22 5.10
N GLU A 24 16.96 2.09 6.25
CA GLU A 24 16.27 2.14 7.56
C GLU A 24 15.78 3.54 7.94
N ASP A 25 16.40 4.59 7.39
CA ASP A 25 16.06 5.99 7.59
C ASP A 25 14.96 6.49 6.64
N GLU A 26 14.55 5.67 5.66
CA GLU A 26 13.44 5.98 4.78
C GLU A 26 12.10 5.83 5.56
N PRO A 27 11.30 6.90 5.67
CA PRO A 27 10.01 6.82 6.33
C PRO A 27 9.04 5.96 5.51
N LEU A 28 8.38 5.01 6.16
CA LEU A 28 7.41 4.12 5.54
C LEU A 28 6.01 4.31 6.13
N ILE A 29 5.01 3.88 5.36
CA ILE A 29 3.61 3.80 5.78
C ILE A 29 3.05 2.44 5.39
N LEU A 30 2.30 1.79 6.30
CA LEU A 30 1.61 0.54 6.00
C LEU A 30 0.11 0.77 5.83
N PHE A 31 -0.37 0.62 4.59
CA PHE A 31 -1.80 0.53 4.32
C PHE A 31 -2.29 -0.90 4.46
N ARG A 32 -3.44 -1.10 5.13
CA ARG A 32 -4.04 -2.42 5.32
C ARG A 32 -5.37 -2.49 4.60
N GLY A 33 -5.70 -3.66 4.03
CA GLY A 33 -6.98 -3.86 3.33
C GLY A 33 -8.23 -3.60 4.18
N GLN A 34 -8.12 -3.58 5.51
CA GLN A 34 -9.20 -3.19 6.41
C GLN A 34 -9.54 -1.68 6.36
N ASP A 35 -8.63 -0.83 5.87
CA ASP A 35 -8.84 0.62 5.86
C ASP A 35 -9.87 1.01 4.81
N LYS A 36 -11.05 1.45 5.25
CA LYS A 36 -12.20 1.73 4.39
C LYS A 36 -11.91 2.75 3.29
N LEU A 37 -11.01 3.70 3.54
CA LEU A 37 -10.65 4.79 2.63
C LEU A 37 -9.49 4.44 1.69
N LEU A 38 -8.92 3.25 1.82
CA LEU A 38 -7.73 2.86 1.06
C LEU A 38 -7.95 2.84 -0.46
N PRO A 39 -9.06 2.28 -1.01
CA PRO A 39 -9.25 2.26 -2.46
C PRO A 39 -9.24 3.66 -3.07
N GLU A 40 -10.02 4.60 -2.52
CA GLU A 40 -10.08 5.99 -3.01
C GLU A 40 -8.72 6.69 -2.89
N THR A 41 -7.99 6.43 -1.80
CA THR A 41 -6.65 6.99 -1.58
C THR A 41 -5.67 6.51 -2.64
N LEU A 42 -5.67 5.21 -2.95
CA LEU A 42 -4.79 4.62 -3.96
C LEU A 42 -5.18 5.00 -5.38
N GLU A 43 -6.46 5.21 -5.67
CA GLU A 43 -6.92 5.75 -6.96
C GLU A 43 -6.35 7.14 -7.21
N LYS A 44 -6.47 8.04 -6.23
CA LYS A 44 -5.86 9.38 -6.30
C LYS A 44 -4.34 9.30 -6.43
N TYR A 45 -3.69 8.41 -5.67
CA TYR A 45 -2.25 8.22 -5.79
C TYR A 45 -1.84 7.71 -7.18
N ASN A 46 -2.62 6.80 -7.78
CA ASN A 46 -2.39 6.30 -9.13
C ASN A 46 -2.48 7.42 -10.19
N GLU A 47 -3.44 8.33 -10.05
CA GLU A 47 -3.55 9.53 -10.90
C GLU A 47 -2.33 10.44 -10.75
N LEU A 48 -1.87 10.66 -9.52
CA LEU A 48 -0.64 11.44 -9.26
C LEU A 48 0.59 10.77 -9.88
N CYS A 49 0.75 9.45 -9.74
CA CYS A 49 1.83 8.69 -10.36
C CYS A 49 1.80 8.82 -11.89
N LYS A 50 0.62 8.74 -12.50
CA LYS A 50 0.44 8.93 -13.95
C LYS A 50 0.88 10.33 -14.37
N ASN A 51 0.44 11.37 -13.65
CA ASN A 51 0.78 12.76 -13.94
C ASN A 51 2.28 13.05 -13.74
N ALA A 52 2.95 12.33 -12.84
CA ALA A 52 4.38 12.39 -12.63
C ALA A 52 5.21 11.61 -13.68
N GLY A 53 4.56 10.96 -14.66
CA GLY A 53 5.24 10.22 -15.72
C GLY A 53 5.69 8.81 -15.32
N SER A 54 5.04 8.19 -14.33
CA SER A 54 5.35 6.81 -13.95
C SER A 54 5.11 5.84 -15.12
N PRO A 55 5.94 4.79 -15.28
CA PRO A 55 5.76 3.79 -16.33
C PRO A 55 4.40 3.11 -16.24
N GLN A 56 3.79 2.82 -17.40
CA GLN A 56 2.46 2.19 -17.46
C GLN A 56 2.39 0.87 -16.67
N GLU A 57 3.47 0.07 -16.67
CA GLU A 57 3.53 -1.17 -15.89
C GLU A 57 3.33 -0.95 -14.38
N GLN A 58 3.83 0.16 -13.83
CA GLN A 58 3.64 0.50 -12.41
C GLN A 58 2.19 0.91 -12.13
N LEU A 59 1.59 1.68 -13.04
CA LEU A 59 0.17 2.08 -12.95
C LEU A 59 -0.75 0.85 -13.01
N ASP A 60 -0.44 -0.10 -13.89
CA ASP A 60 -1.20 -1.34 -14.04
C ASP A 60 -1.10 -2.22 -12.78
N LYS A 61 0.11 -2.34 -12.20
CA LYS A 61 0.32 -3.04 -10.93
C LYS A 61 -0.47 -2.39 -9.79
N LEU A 62 -0.48 -1.06 -9.71
CA LEU A 62 -1.24 -0.35 -8.69
C LEU A 62 -2.75 -0.56 -8.88
N ALA A 63 -3.26 -0.44 -10.11
CA ALA A 63 -4.66 -0.71 -10.43
C ALA A 63 -5.11 -2.13 -10.05
N GLN A 64 -4.27 -3.13 -10.33
CA GLN A 64 -4.54 -4.52 -9.92
C GLN A 64 -4.60 -4.68 -8.40
N GLN A 65 -3.74 -4.00 -7.64
CA GLN A 65 -3.77 -4.06 -6.18
C GLN A 65 -5.00 -3.35 -5.60
N ILE A 66 -5.41 -2.22 -6.17
CA ILE A 66 -6.65 -1.53 -5.81
C ILE A 66 -7.85 -2.47 -5.96
N GLU A 67 -7.94 -3.17 -7.09
CA GLU A 67 -9.04 -4.09 -7.35
C GLU A 67 -9.06 -5.27 -6.36
N LYS A 68 -7.89 -5.86 -6.05
CA LYS A 68 -7.81 -6.90 -5.02
C LYS A 68 -8.26 -6.41 -3.65
N ILE A 69 -7.92 -5.17 -3.28
CA ILE A 69 -8.36 -4.56 -2.02
C ILE A 69 -9.89 -4.42 -2.04
N LYS A 70 -10.47 -3.85 -3.11
CA LYS A 70 -11.93 -3.70 -3.25
C LYS A 70 -12.65 -5.04 -3.12
N GLN A 71 -12.17 -6.08 -3.80
CA GLN A 71 -12.74 -7.42 -3.73
C GLN A 71 -12.66 -8.00 -2.31
N TRP A 72 -11.51 -7.85 -1.65
CA TRP A 72 -11.35 -8.32 -0.27
C TRP A 72 -12.29 -7.58 0.68
N GLN A 73 -12.44 -6.26 0.52
CA GLN A 73 -13.31 -5.43 1.34
C GLN A 73 -14.79 -5.77 1.14
N ALA A 74 -15.20 -6.01 -0.11
CA ALA A 74 -16.56 -6.45 -0.44
C ALA A 74 -16.89 -7.82 0.19
N ALA A 75 -15.91 -8.73 0.26
CA ALA A 75 -16.07 -10.04 0.87
C ALA A 75 -16.01 -10.03 2.41
N HIS A 76 -15.49 -8.95 3.02
CA HIS A 76 -15.28 -8.86 4.48
C HIS A 76 -15.70 -7.49 5.05
N PRO A 77 -16.97 -7.07 4.86
CA PRO A 77 -17.43 -5.75 5.31
C PRO A 77 -17.35 -5.57 6.83
N ASP A 78 -17.45 -6.66 7.60
CA ASP A 78 -17.35 -6.71 9.06
C ASP A 78 -15.94 -6.40 9.60
N ARG A 79 -14.92 -6.51 8.74
CA ARG A 79 -13.52 -6.27 9.12
C ARG A 79 -13.04 -4.87 8.78
N LEU A 80 -13.87 -4.06 8.10
CA LEU A 80 -13.51 -2.73 7.68
C LEU A 80 -13.46 -1.76 8.86
N LYS A 81 -12.48 -0.88 8.84
CA LYS A 81 -12.26 0.14 9.86
C LYS A 81 -12.08 1.50 9.21
N THR A 82 -12.62 2.53 9.86
CA THR A 82 -12.20 3.89 9.59
C THR A 82 -10.77 4.04 10.15
N PRO A 83 -9.83 4.61 9.39
CA PRO A 83 -8.49 4.88 9.90
C PRO A 83 -8.55 5.72 11.19
N ASP A 84 -7.74 5.35 12.19
CA ASP A 84 -7.60 6.03 13.48
C ASP A 84 -6.59 7.19 13.41
#